data_AF-A0A843D5S6-F1
#
_entry.id   AF-A0A843D5S6-F1
#
_cell.length_a   1.000
_cell.length_b   1.000
_cell.length_c   1.000
_cell.angle_alpha   90.00
_cell.angle_beta   90.00
_cell.angle_gamma   90.00
#
_symmetry.space_group_name_H-M   'P 1'
#
loop_
_entity.id
_entity.type
_entity.pdbx_description
1 polymer ?
#
loop_
_entity_poly.entity_id
_entity_poly.type
_entity_poly.pdbx_seq_one_letter_code
_entity_poly.pdbx_strand_id
1 'polypeptide(L)'
;IAENAGIDSIDSIIKLKNAHEKEKNGAYYGLDLDTGEAVDMVAKNVVEPLRVKVQAINSAAEVANMILRIDDVIASRRAPPMNPMADPTLGGPGMSGVGGMM
;
A
#
# COMPACT_ATOMS: atom_id res chain seq x y z
N ILE A 1 4.34 -16.17 1.51
CA ILE A 1 3.55 -17.43 1.33
C ILE A 1 3.90 -18.48 2.38
N ALA A 2 5.19 -18.67 2.73
CA ALA A 2 5.61 -19.61 3.79
C ALA A 2 4.94 -19.30 5.15
N GLU A 3 5.02 -18.04 5.60
CA GLU A 3 4.36 -17.60 6.84
C GLU A 3 2.84 -17.85 6.82
N ASN A 4 2.15 -17.49 5.73
CA ASN A 4 0.72 -17.75 5.56
C ASN A 4 0.37 -19.25 5.59
N ALA A 5 1.31 -20.12 5.27
CA ALA A 5 1.17 -21.58 5.30
C ALA A 5 1.66 -22.20 6.62
N GLY A 6 2.14 -21.40 7.57
CA GLY A 6 2.69 -21.89 8.85
C GLY A 6 4.07 -22.54 8.72
N ILE A 7 4.78 -22.32 7.62
CA ILE A 7 6.12 -22.85 7.35
C ILE A 7 7.18 -21.82 7.78
N ASP A 8 8.32 -22.29 8.30
CA ASP A 8 9.47 -21.44 8.60
C ASP A 8 9.98 -20.74 7.33
N SER A 9 9.81 -19.42 7.30
CA SER A 9 10.21 -18.57 6.17
C SER A 9 11.72 -18.52 5.94
N ILE A 10 12.54 -18.63 6.99
CA ILE A 10 14.00 -18.56 6.87
C ILE A 10 14.51 -19.82 6.19
N ASP A 11 14.09 -20.99 6.70
CA ASP A 11 14.45 -22.29 6.12
C ASP A 11 13.96 -22.40 4.66
N SER A 12 12.73 -21.95 4.39
CA SER A 12 12.16 -21.91 3.04
C SER A 12 13.03 -21.14 2.05
N ILE A 13 13.53 -19.96 2.43
CA ILE A 13 14.40 -19.13 1.57
C ILE A 13 15.73 -19.83 1.32
N ILE A 14 16.32 -20.47 2.34
CA ILE A 14 17.59 -21.19 2.21
C ILE A 14 17.44 -22.38 1.26
N LYS A 15 16.37 -23.17 1.40
CA LYS A 15 16.06 -24.30 0.51
C LYS A 15 15.85 -23.85 -0.93
N LEU A 16 15.04 -22.80 -1.13
CA LEU A 16 14.80 -22.23 -2.45
C LEU A 16 16.09 -21.73 -3.12
N LYS A 17 16.91 -20.98 -2.38
CA LYS A 17 18.17 -20.45 -2.91
C LYS A 17 19.13 -21.59 -3.32
N ASN A 18 19.26 -22.62 -2.48
CA ASN A 18 20.06 -23.79 -2.80
C ASN A 18 19.57 -24.48 -4.08
N ALA A 19 18.25 -24.66 -4.23
CA ALA A 19 17.68 -25.30 -5.41
C ALA A 19 17.86 -24.44 -6.66
N HIS A 20 17.68 -23.12 -6.56
CA HIS A 20 17.90 -22.17 -7.67
C HIS A 20 19.34 -22.19 -8.20
N GLU A 21 20.32 -22.44 -7.34
CA GLU A 21 21.75 -22.49 -7.71
C GLU A 21 22.21 -23.87 -8.21
N LYS A 22 21.73 -24.96 -7.60
CA LYS A 22 22.28 -26.30 -7.80
C LYS A 22 21.52 -27.15 -8.81
N GLU A 23 20.21 -26.92 -8.96
CA GLU A 23 19.38 -27.73 -9.83
C GLU A 23 19.46 -27.24 -11.28
N LYS A 24 19.50 -28.18 -12.24
CA LYS A 24 19.57 -27.85 -13.67
C LYS A 24 18.40 -26.95 -14.13
N ASN A 25 17.24 -27.14 -13.50
CA ASN A 25 16.00 -26.42 -13.75
C ASN A 25 15.70 -25.39 -12.64
N GLY A 26 16.73 -24.90 -11.93
CA GLY A 26 16.58 -24.07 -10.74
C GLY A 26 15.63 -22.87 -10.91
N ALA A 27 15.55 -22.27 -12.10
CA ALA A 27 14.62 -21.17 -12.41
C ALA A 27 13.13 -21.52 -12.22
N TYR A 28 12.77 -22.80 -12.22
CA TYR A 28 11.39 -23.28 -12.07
C TYR A 28 11.08 -23.77 -10.66
N TYR A 29 12.04 -23.75 -9.74
CA TYR A 29 11.82 -24.21 -8.38
C TYR A 29 11.02 -23.18 -7.58
N GLY A 30 10.00 -23.65 -6.89
CA GLY A 30 9.19 -22.88 -5.96
C GLY A 30 9.02 -23.63 -4.63
N LEU A 31 8.26 -23.04 -3.72
CA LEU A 31 7.98 -23.64 -2.41
C LEU A 31 6.70 -24.48 -2.48
N ASP A 32 6.81 -25.75 -2.10
CA ASP A 32 5.65 -26.59 -1.83
C ASP A 32 5.04 -26.24 -0.47
N LEU A 33 3.77 -25.86 -0.43
CA LEU A 33 3.11 -25.43 0.80
C LEU A 33 2.65 -26.60 1.68
N ASP A 34 2.58 -27.82 1.14
CA ASP A 34 2.21 -28.99 1.93
C ASP A 34 3.43 -29.58 2.66
N THR A 35 4.61 -29.56 2.02
CA THR A 35 5.84 -30.19 2.53
C THR A 35 6.88 -29.20 3.04
N GLY A 36 6.82 -27.93 2.64
CA GLY A 36 7.84 -26.93 2.95
C GLY A 36 9.14 -27.09 2.16
N GLU A 37 9.18 -27.98 1.16
CA GLU A 37 10.35 -28.24 0.35
C GLU A 37 10.39 -27.42 -0.94
N ALA A 38 11.59 -27.19 -1.47
CA ALA A 38 11.78 -26.58 -2.77
C ALA A 38 11.60 -27.64 -3.87
N VAL A 39 10.65 -27.40 -4.79
CA VAL A 39 10.27 -28.37 -5.83
C VAL A 39 10.12 -27.70 -7.20
N ASP A 40 10.36 -28.44 -8.28
CA ASP A 40 10.12 -27.98 -9.65
C ASP A 40 8.61 -27.76 -9.87
N MET A 41 8.21 -26.51 -10.07
CA MET A 41 6.81 -26.11 -10.21
C MET A 41 6.23 -26.51 -11.57
N VAL A 42 7.07 -26.65 -12.61
CA VAL A 42 6.61 -27.14 -13.91
C VAL A 42 6.26 -28.62 -13.81
N ALA A 43 7.10 -29.41 -13.13
CA ALA A 43 6.81 -30.82 -12.88
C ALA A 43 5.53 -31.02 -12.03
N LYS A 44 5.21 -30.07 -11.16
CA LYS A 44 3.96 -30.03 -10.38
C LYS A 44 2.75 -29.42 -11.12
N ASN A 45 2.88 -29.02 -12.39
CA ASN A 45 1.85 -28.32 -13.16
C ASN A 45 1.35 -27.01 -12.51
N VAL A 46 2.21 -26.36 -11.73
CA VAL A 46 1.95 -25.04 -11.15
C VAL A 46 2.54 -23.99 -12.07
N VAL A 47 1.71 -23.43 -12.94
CA VAL A 47 2.12 -22.43 -13.95
C VAL A 47 1.18 -21.23 -13.93
N GLU A 48 1.69 -20.10 -14.38
CA GLU A 48 0.92 -18.87 -14.51
C GLU A 48 1.17 -18.17 -15.85
N PRO A 49 0.21 -17.38 -16.35
CA PRO A 49 0.42 -16.63 -17.59
C PRO A 49 1.47 -15.53 -17.42
N LEU A 50 2.42 -15.46 -18.36
CA LEU A 50 3.48 -14.43 -18.38
C LEU A 50 2.94 -13.01 -18.17
N ARG A 51 1.79 -12.70 -18.79
CA ARG A 51 1.13 -11.39 -18.69
C ARG A 51 0.89 -10.94 -17.25
N VAL A 52 0.53 -11.87 -16.34
CA VAL A 52 0.24 -11.54 -14.94
C VAL A 52 1.51 -11.05 -14.24
N LYS A 53 2.64 -11.75 -14.42
CA LYS A 53 3.92 -11.36 -13.80
C LYS A 53 4.47 -10.06 -14.37
N VAL A 54 4.41 -9.86 -15.69
CA VAL A 54 4.84 -8.62 -16.33
C VAL A 54 4.04 -7.42 -15.81
N GLN A 55 2.71 -7.54 -15.78
CA GLN A 55 1.85 -6.46 -15.30
C GLN A 55 2.09 -6.17 -13.80
N ALA A 56 2.19 -7.20 -12.96
CA ALA A 56 2.42 -7.02 -11.54
C ALA A 56 3.71 -6.26 -11.23
N ILE A 57 4.82 -6.62 -11.90
CA ILE A 57 6.12 -5.95 -11.71
C ILE A 57 6.05 -4.50 -12.19
N ASN A 58 5.50 -4.25 -13.39
CA ASN A 58 5.40 -2.91 -13.94
C ASN A 58 4.54 -1.99 -13.06
N SER A 59 3.36 -2.46 -12.65
CA SER A 59 2.47 -1.67 -11.79
C SER A 59 3.06 -1.42 -10.40
N ALA A 60 3.72 -2.42 -9.80
CA ALA A 60 4.37 -2.23 -8.51
C ALA A 60 5.50 -1.20 -8.58
N ALA A 61 6.32 -1.25 -9.65
CA ALA A 61 7.40 -0.30 -9.86
C ALA A 61 6.89 1.13 -10.09
N GLU A 62 5.82 1.31 -10.89
CA GLU A 62 5.21 2.63 -11.09
C GLU A 62 4.68 3.22 -9.79
N VAL A 63 3.95 2.44 -8.99
CA VAL A 63 3.40 2.91 -7.72
C VAL A 63 4.50 3.23 -6.71
N ALA A 64 5.51 2.37 -6.60
CA ALA A 64 6.66 2.63 -5.75
C ALA A 64 7.37 3.94 -6.14
N ASN A 65 7.60 4.15 -7.45
CA ASN A 65 8.17 5.40 -7.95
C ASN A 65 7.28 6.61 -7.70
N MET A 66 5.96 6.48 -7.83
CA MET A 66 5.04 7.58 -7.50
C MET A 66 5.20 8.01 -6.04
N ILE A 67 5.27 7.05 -5.11
CA ILE A 67 5.42 7.35 -3.69
C ILE A 67 6.80 7.94 -3.38
N LEU A 68 7.87 7.35 -3.91
CA LEU A 68 9.25 7.81 -3.69
C LEU A 68 9.53 9.23 -4.24
N ARG A 69 8.73 9.70 -5.19
CA ARG A 69 8.82 11.05 -5.77
C ARG A 69 8.08 12.13 -4.96
N ILE A 70 7.33 11.76 -3.93
CA ILE A 70 6.65 12.73 -3.07
C ILE A 70 7.65 13.22 -2.03
N ASP A 71 8.08 14.46 -2.17
CA ASP A 71 8.98 15.10 -1.21
C ASP A 71 8.25 15.54 0.06
N ASP A 72 7.01 16.03 -0.07
CA ASP A 72 6.17 16.49 1.03
C ASP A 72 4.69 16.13 0.85
N VAL A 73 4.02 15.78 1.95
CA VAL A 73 2.57 15.53 2.00
C VAL A 73 1.89 16.64 2.81
N ILE A 74 1.11 17.49 2.15
CA ILE A 74 0.29 18.51 2.81
C ILE A 74 -1.15 17.99 2.92
N ALA A 75 -1.58 17.68 4.15
CA ALA A 75 -2.95 17.29 4.44
C ALA A 75 -3.78 18.50 4.90
N SER A 76 -4.88 18.80 4.19
CA SER A 76 -5.86 19.79 4.64
C SER A 76 -6.95 19.13 5.47
N ARG A 77 -7.25 19.70 6.65
CA ARG A 77 -8.40 19.30 7.46
C ARG A 77 -9.66 19.94 6.89
N ARG A 78 -10.71 19.15 6.72
CA ARG A 78 -12.02 19.63 6.24
C ARG A 78 -12.42 20.86 7.07
N ALA A 79 -12.60 22.00 6.41
CA ALA A 79 -13.08 23.21 7.09
C ALA A 79 -14.41 22.88 7.78
N PRO A 80 -14.64 23.38 9.01
CA PRO A 80 -15.95 23.25 9.63
C PRO A 80 -16.99 23.83 8.67
N PRO A 81 -18.17 23.21 8.54
CA PRO A 81 -19.21 23.71 7.65
C PRO A 81 -19.47 25.19 7.97
N MET A 82 -19.33 26.06 6.98
CA MET A 82 -19.76 27.44 7.11
C MET A 82 -21.25 27.41 7.43
N ASN A 83 -21.61 27.93 8.60
CA ASN A 83 -23.00 28.13 8.95
C ASN A 83 -23.58 29.17 7.98
N PRO A 84 -24.54 28.83 7.12
CA PRO A 84 -25.17 29.79 6.20
C PRO A 84 -25.94 30.90 6.92
N MET A 85 -26.09 30.80 8.25
CA MET A 85 -26.81 31.75 9.12
C MET A 85 -25.89 32.73 9.86
N ALA A 86 -24.60 32.86 9.50
CA ALA A 86 -23.81 33.99 9.96
C ALA A 86 -24.29 35.26 9.23
N ASP A 87 -25.31 35.88 9.80
CA ASP A 87 -25.95 37.09 9.32
C ASP A 87 -24.91 38.24 9.23
N PRO A 88 -24.62 38.76 8.02
CA PRO A 88 -23.72 39.91 7.85
C PRO A 88 -24.26 41.20 8.48
N THR A 89 -25.54 41.22 8.89
CA THR A 89 -26.25 42.41 9.38
C THR A 89 -26.16 42.61 10.89
N LEU A 90 -25.57 41.68 11.66
CA LEU A 90 -25.29 41.88 13.09
C LEU A 90 -24.11 42.84 13.36
N GLY A 91 -23.44 43.34 12.31
CA GLY A 91 -22.69 44.58 12.34
C GLY A 91 -23.59 45.79 12.06
N GLY A 92 -24.61 46.00 12.89
CA GLY A 92 -25.56 47.10 12.71
C GLY A 92 -24.94 48.47 13.04
N PRO A 93 -24.97 49.45 12.13
CA PRO A 93 -24.61 50.83 12.44
C PRO A 93 -25.78 51.52 13.14
N GLY A 94 -25.55 52.04 14.35
CA GLY A 94 -26.45 53.02 14.97
C GLY A 94 -26.94 52.64 16.36
N MET A 95 -26.26 53.16 17.38
CA MET A 95 -26.89 53.51 18.65
C MET A 95 -26.14 54.70 19.26
N SER A 96 -26.09 55.81 18.52
CA SER A 96 -25.83 57.13 19.09
C SER A 96 -27.13 57.66 19.70
N GLY A 97 -27.20 57.79 21.02
CA GLY A 97 -28.29 58.57 21.62
C GLY A 97 -28.57 58.34 23.09
N VAL A 98 -27.95 59.19 23.91
CA VAL A 98 -28.54 59.87 25.09
C VAL A 98 -28.93 59.02 26.32
N GLY A 99 -28.20 59.27 27.41
CA GLY A 99 -28.81 59.59 28.71
C GLY A 99 -28.48 58.66 29.87
N GLY A 100 -27.64 59.13 30.80
CA GLY A 100 -27.67 58.64 32.19
C GLY A 100 -26.35 58.67 32.96
N MET A 101 -26.25 59.63 33.89
CA MET A 101 -25.43 59.66 35.12
C MET A 101 -23.94 60.07 35.06
N MET A 102 -23.74 61.27 35.63
CA MET A 102 -22.63 61.82 36.44
C MET A 102 -21.34 62.26 35.73
#